data_AF-A0AA92U3R5-F1
#
_entry.id   AF-A0AA92U3R5-F1
#
_cell.length_a   1.000
_cell.length_b   1.000
_cell.length_c   1.000
_cell.angle_alpha   90.00
_cell.angle_beta   90.00
_cell.angle_gamma   90.00
#
_symmetry.space_group_name_H-M   'P 1'
#
loop_
_entity.id
_entity.type
_entity.pdbx_description
1 polymer ?
#
loop_
_entity_poly.entity_id
_entity_poly.type
_entity_poly.pdbx_seq_one_letter_code
_entity_poly.pdbx_strand_id
1 'polypeptide(L)'
;MILRATFENIYSIKDETQISFVAGKSNAHPSHVSRAEKRDDISVLKAGIVYGANASGKSNVIKAIALLQQIANGSFPQSKVEPFKLADTEEKNSKVEIEFKTKGKCFAYGMEFTVGGIKEEWLFEINSRTDKEVFTRKVTADSNEFTFGKVDGNEETSMLLKFIAHSTPSDSSFLSEYVRRNGKGLETIRMAKNWFADGLKIIFPSTRLQGISFLTEKQ
;
A
#
# COMPACT_ATOMS: atom_id res chain seq x y z
N MET A 1 -2.03 4.94 -10.03
CA MET A 1 -2.62 6.16 -9.48
C MET A 1 -3.09 5.85 -8.07
N ILE A 2 -2.89 6.76 -7.11
CA ILE A 2 -3.45 6.60 -5.75
C ILE A 2 -4.94 6.92 -5.81
N LEU A 3 -5.79 6.13 -5.16
CA LEU A 3 -7.21 6.39 -4.96
C LEU A 3 -7.44 6.96 -3.58
N ARG A 4 -6.92 6.28 -2.56
CA ARG A 4 -7.03 6.67 -1.15
C ARG A 4 -5.76 6.28 -0.42
N ALA A 5 -5.43 7.01 0.63
CA ALA A 5 -4.42 6.59 1.59
C ALA A 5 -4.95 6.88 3.00
N THR A 6 -4.87 5.88 3.86
CA THR A 6 -5.40 5.88 5.22
C THR A 6 -4.26 5.65 6.21
N PHE A 7 -4.25 6.40 7.30
CA PHE A 7 -3.19 6.41 8.30
C PHE A 7 -3.80 6.45 9.69
N GLU A 8 -3.27 5.69 10.63
CA GLU A 8 -3.68 5.74 12.03
C GLU A 8 -2.46 5.53 12.92
N ASN A 9 -2.44 6.25 14.04
CA ASN A 9 -1.44 6.14 15.09
C ASN A 9 0.02 6.14 14.57
N ILE A 10 0.37 7.10 13.70
CA ILE A 10 1.70 7.22 13.10
C ILE A 10 2.16 8.68 13.00
N TYR A 11 3.41 8.96 13.36
CA TYR A 11 4.02 10.28 13.40
C TYR A 11 3.19 11.29 14.23
N SER A 12 2.55 12.25 13.56
CA SER A 12 1.69 13.26 14.18
C SER A 12 0.20 12.97 14.00
N ILE A 13 -0.15 11.78 13.49
CA ILE A 13 -1.53 11.35 13.19
C ILE A 13 -1.92 10.38 14.30
N LYS A 14 -2.86 10.79 15.15
CA LYS A 14 -3.41 9.95 16.22
C LYS A 14 -4.53 9.07 15.66
N ASP A 15 -5.61 9.72 15.26
CA ASP A 15 -6.84 9.06 14.82
C ASP A 15 -6.77 8.73 13.32
N GLU A 16 -7.59 7.76 12.89
CA GLU A 16 -7.68 7.36 11.49
C GLU A 16 -7.95 8.57 10.59
N THR A 17 -7.02 8.83 9.68
CA THR A 17 -7.04 9.97 8.76
C THR A 17 -6.89 9.46 7.35
N GLN A 18 -7.72 9.97 6.44
CA GLN A 18 -7.72 9.57 5.04
C GLN A 18 -7.54 10.76 4.09
N ILE A 19 -6.80 10.54 3.01
CA ILE A 19 -6.82 11.40 1.81
C ILE A 19 -7.43 10.60 0.68
N SER A 20 -8.45 11.16 0.01
CA SER A 20 -9.15 10.53 -1.11
C SER A 20 -9.03 11.35 -2.38
N PHE A 21 -8.62 10.68 -3.45
CA PHE A 21 -8.60 11.16 -4.83
C PHE A 21 -9.77 10.57 -5.64
N VAL A 22 -10.71 9.86 -5.02
CA VAL A 22 -11.90 9.36 -5.72
C VAL A 22 -12.70 10.56 -6.23
N ALA A 23 -12.97 10.58 -7.53
CA ALA A 23 -13.64 11.70 -8.16
C ALA A 23 -15.11 11.78 -7.72
N GLY A 24 -15.54 12.95 -7.27
CA GLY A 24 -16.94 13.22 -6.97
C GLY A 24 -17.81 13.32 -8.23
N LYS A 25 -19.11 13.56 -8.02
CA LYS A 25 -20.12 13.74 -9.08
C LYS A 25 -20.02 15.08 -9.82
N SER A 26 -19.08 15.95 -9.45
CA SER A 26 -18.91 17.25 -10.08
C SER A 26 -18.47 17.12 -11.53
N ASN A 27 -19.04 17.97 -12.39
CA ASN A 27 -18.64 18.10 -13.79
C ASN A 27 -17.70 19.30 -14.01
N ALA A 28 -17.30 20.00 -12.95
CA ALA A 28 -16.29 21.04 -13.04
C ALA A 28 -14.93 20.41 -13.38
N HIS A 29 -14.20 21.00 -14.34
CA HIS A 29 -12.87 20.56 -14.79
C HIS A 29 -12.81 19.06 -15.14
N PRO A 30 -13.59 18.57 -16.13
CA PRO A 30 -13.61 17.15 -16.48
C PRO A 30 -12.25 16.63 -16.97
N SER A 31 -11.41 17.51 -17.51
CA SER A 31 -10.02 17.19 -17.92
C SER A 31 -9.12 16.79 -16.75
N HIS A 32 -9.47 17.18 -15.52
CA HIS A 32 -8.74 16.84 -14.30
C HIS A 32 -9.13 15.47 -13.72
N VAL A 33 -10.13 14.81 -14.31
CA VAL A 33 -10.60 13.49 -13.87
C VAL A 33 -10.06 12.42 -14.83
N SER A 34 -9.42 11.39 -14.30
CA SER A 34 -9.21 10.12 -14.97
C SER A 34 -10.49 9.30 -14.79
N ARG A 35 -11.29 9.21 -15.85
CA ARG A 35 -12.62 8.59 -15.80
C ARG A 35 -12.51 7.07 -15.80
N ALA A 36 -13.43 6.43 -15.10
CA ALA A 36 -13.60 4.99 -15.11
C ALA A 36 -13.86 4.50 -16.55
N GLU A 37 -13.13 3.47 -16.97
CA GLU A 37 -13.26 2.89 -18.32
C GLU A 37 -14.35 1.82 -18.36
N LYS A 38 -14.64 1.21 -17.21
CA LYS A 38 -15.63 0.14 -17.03
C LYS A 38 -16.65 0.53 -15.97
N ARG A 39 -17.81 -0.13 -15.98
CA ARG A 39 -18.93 0.17 -15.06
C ARG A 39 -18.59 -0.04 -13.58
N ASP A 40 -17.65 -0.94 -13.30
CA ASP A 40 -17.17 -1.29 -11.97
C ASP A 40 -15.86 -0.58 -11.59
N ASP A 41 -15.25 0.16 -12.50
CA ASP A 41 -14.01 0.91 -12.29
C ASP A 41 -14.26 2.22 -11.53
N ILE A 42 -13.19 2.81 -10.99
CA ILE A 42 -13.25 3.99 -10.12
C ILE A 42 -12.64 5.19 -10.85
N SER A 43 -13.40 6.29 -10.90
CA SER A 43 -12.90 7.57 -11.43
C SER A 43 -12.02 8.26 -10.38
N VAL A 44 -10.88 8.82 -10.79
CA VAL A 44 -9.85 9.34 -9.89
C VAL A 44 -9.39 10.73 -10.35
N LEU A 45 -9.16 11.65 -9.42
CA LEU A 45 -8.56 12.96 -9.67
C LEU A 45 -7.08 12.80 -10.06
N LYS A 46 -6.64 13.56 -11.07
CA LYS A 46 -5.26 13.50 -11.57
C LYS A 46 -4.25 14.17 -10.63
N ALA A 47 -4.70 15.16 -9.85
CA ALA A 47 -3.88 15.83 -8.85
C ALA A 47 -4.73 16.28 -7.64
N GLY A 48 -4.03 16.62 -6.56
CA GLY A 48 -4.60 17.14 -5.32
C GLY A 48 -3.53 17.93 -4.58
N ILE A 49 -3.96 18.95 -3.84
CA ILE A 49 -3.06 19.84 -3.09
C ILE A 49 -3.49 19.81 -1.62
N VAL A 50 -2.53 19.55 -0.73
CA VAL A 50 -2.76 19.56 0.72
C VAL A 50 -2.13 20.83 1.30
N TYR A 51 -2.96 21.74 1.80
CA TYR A 51 -2.54 22.96 2.48
C TYR A 51 -2.87 22.89 3.98
N GLY A 52 -2.18 23.70 4.78
CA GLY A 52 -2.37 23.73 6.23
C GLY A 52 -1.21 24.44 6.93
N ALA A 53 -1.40 24.79 8.20
CA ALA A 53 -0.39 25.48 9.01
C ALA A 53 0.94 24.73 9.10
N ASN A 54 2.02 25.42 9.44
CA ASN A 54 3.30 24.75 9.75
C ASN A 54 3.09 23.73 10.88
N ALA A 55 3.79 22.61 10.81
CA ALA A 55 3.66 21.48 11.74
C ALA A 55 2.29 20.78 11.78
N SER A 56 1.36 21.08 10.86
CA SER A 56 0.04 20.41 10.78
C SER A 56 0.07 18.96 10.29
N GLY A 57 1.24 18.31 10.23
CA GLY A 57 1.37 16.90 9.82
C GLY A 57 1.38 16.60 8.32
N LYS A 58 1.32 17.61 7.42
CA LYS A 58 1.29 17.40 5.96
C LYS A 58 2.43 16.51 5.44
N SER A 59 3.66 16.78 5.88
CA SER A 59 4.82 15.97 5.46
C SER A 59 4.77 14.56 6.05
N ASN A 60 4.09 14.35 7.18
CA ASN A 60 3.98 13.05 7.82
C ASN A 60 3.05 12.11 7.07
N VAL A 61 2.03 12.62 6.38
CA VAL A 61 1.24 11.86 5.41
C VAL A 61 2.16 11.24 4.35
N ILE A 62 2.99 12.06 3.70
CA ILE A 62 3.90 11.59 2.64
C ILE A 62 4.95 10.62 3.20
N LYS A 63 5.46 10.88 4.42
CA LYS A 63 6.37 9.95 5.11
C LYS A 63 5.72 8.59 5.37
N ALA A 64 4.46 8.54 5.77
CA ALA A 64 3.77 7.28 6.04
C ALA A 64 3.58 6.45 4.76
N ILE A 65 3.23 7.09 3.65
CA ILE A 65 3.20 6.42 2.33
C ILE A 65 4.61 5.92 1.95
N ALA A 66 5.66 6.72 2.20
CA ALA A 66 7.04 6.33 1.91
C ALA A 66 7.52 5.16 2.78
N LEU A 67 7.10 5.11 4.04
CA LEU A 67 7.36 3.98 4.92
C LEU A 67 6.69 2.71 4.38
N LEU A 68 5.40 2.78 4.03
CA LEU A 68 4.68 1.66 3.43
C LEU A 68 5.37 1.19 2.13
N GLN A 69 5.77 2.12 1.26
CA GLN A 69 6.50 1.80 0.03
C GLN A 69 7.83 1.09 0.32
N GLN A 70 8.57 1.52 1.35
CA GLN A 70 9.83 0.89 1.72
C GLN A 70 9.60 -0.56 2.21
N ILE A 71 8.58 -0.77 3.06
CA ILE A 71 8.20 -2.08 3.59
C ILE A 71 7.72 -3.01 2.46
N ALA A 72 6.81 -2.53 1.60
CA ALA A 72 6.31 -3.25 0.42
C ALA A 72 7.41 -3.68 -0.56
N ASN A 73 8.55 -2.97 -0.57
CA ASN A 73 9.72 -3.31 -1.38
C ASN A 73 10.74 -4.21 -0.67
N GLY A 74 10.43 -4.69 0.54
CA GLY A 74 11.22 -5.69 1.25
C GLY A 74 12.21 -5.13 2.28
N SER A 75 12.02 -3.89 2.72
CA SER A 75 12.83 -3.31 3.80
C SER A 75 11.92 -2.77 4.89
N PHE A 76 12.00 -3.34 6.10
CA PHE A 76 11.31 -2.82 7.28
C PHE A 76 12.27 -1.93 8.09
N PRO A 77 12.23 -0.59 7.93
CA PRO A 77 13.11 0.30 8.65
C PRO A 77 12.57 0.56 10.06
N GLN A 78 12.91 -0.32 11.01
CA GLN A 78 12.51 -0.20 12.41
C GLN A 78 12.70 1.22 12.98
N SER A 79 13.81 1.88 12.63
CA SER A 79 14.13 3.24 13.07
C SER A 79 13.24 4.36 12.50
N LYS A 80 12.44 4.08 11.46
CA LYS A 80 11.50 5.03 10.85
C LYS A 80 10.04 4.76 11.24
N VAL A 81 9.79 3.68 11.98
CA VAL A 81 8.49 3.36 12.56
C VAL A 81 8.35 4.17 13.83
N GLU A 82 7.54 5.22 13.74
CA GLU A 82 7.28 6.14 14.84
C GLU A 82 5.78 6.22 15.08
N PRO A 83 5.21 5.43 16.01
CA PRO A 83 3.82 5.57 16.42
C PRO A 83 3.56 6.96 17.01
N PHE A 84 2.29 7.37 17.08
CA PHE A 84 1.96 8.66 17.66
C PHE A 84 2.50 8.76 19.10
N LYS A 85 3.24 9.84 19.39
CA LYS A 85 4.04 9.94 20.62
C LYS A 85 3.20 9.84 21.89
N LEU A 86 1.95 10.33 21.85
CA LEU A 86 1.01 10.33 22.97
C LEU A 86 -0.08 9.25 22.79
N ALA A 87 0.24 8.15 22.11
CA ALA A 87 -0.66 7.01 22.04
C ALA A 87 -0.75 6.34 23.42
N ASP A 88 -1.98 6.17 23.91
CA ASP A 88 -2.30 5.60 25.22
C ASP A 88 -2.38 4.06 25.21
N THR A 89 -2.09 3.42 24.08
CA THR A 89 -2.16 1.96 23.94
C THR A 89 -0.80 1.31 24.25
N GLU A 90 -0.82 0.16 24.93
CA GLU A 90 0.39 -0.61 25.22
C GLU A 90 1.07 -1.13 23.95
N GLU A 91 0.30 -1.52 22.94
CA GLU A 91 0.84 -2.10 21.71
C GLU A 91 1.32 -1.06 20.68
N LYS A 92 0.83 0.19 20.75
CA LYS A 92 1.16 1.28 19.80
C LYS A 92 1.14 0.86 18.32
N ASN A 93 0.15 0.07 17.90
CA ASN A 93 0.00 -0.36 16.51
C ASN A 93 -0.24 0.85 15.61
N SER A 94 0.63 1.02 14.61
CA SER A 94 0.43 1.98 13.52
C SER A 94 -0.24 1.25 12.34
N LYS A 95 -1.15 1.92 11.65
CA LYS A 95 -1.81 1.40 10.46
C LYS A 95 -1.53 2.31 9.28
N VAL A 96 -1.14 1.72 8.16
CA VAL A 96 -1.04 2.44 6.88
C VAL A 96 -1.64 1.57 5.79
N GLU A 97 -2.59 2.14 5.06
CA GLU A 97 -3.22 1.51 3.89
C GLU A 97 -3.20 2.46 2.70
N ILE A 98 -3.00 1.90 1.51
CA ILE A 98 -3.12 2.62 0.26
C ILE A 98 -3.99 1.86 -0.73
N GLU A 99 -5.00 2.55 -1.24
CA GLU A 99 -5.77 2.12 -2.39
C GLU A 99 -5.15 2.71 -3.66
N PHE A 100 -4.88 1.89 -4.66
CA PHE A 100 -4.24 2.34 -5.90
C PHE A 100 -4.71 1.56 -7.14
N LYS A 101 -4.69 2.23 -8.29
CA LYS A 101 -4.98 1.67 -9.62
C LYS A 101 -3.70 1.44 -10.40
N THR A 102 -3.52 0.23 -10.91
CA THR A 102 -2.43 -0.15 -11.81
C THR A 102 -2.89 -1.22 -12.78
N LYS A 103 -2.43 -1.17 -14.04
CA LYS A 103 -2.77 -2.17 -15.09
C LYS A 103 -4.29 -2.48 -15.20
N GLY A 104 -5.14 -1.46 -15.06
CA GLY A 104 -6.59 -1.60 -15.17
C GLY A 104 -7.30 -2.27 -13.98
N LYS A 105 -6.60 -2.53 -12.86
CA LYS A 105 -7.16 -3.06 -11.61
C LYS A 105 -6.94 -2.08 -10.46
N CYS A 106 -7.84 -2.09 -9.49
CA CYS A 106 -7.69 -1.35 -8.23
C CYS A 106 -7.34 -2.33 -7.11
N PHE A 107 -6.46 -1.89 -6.20
CA PHE A 107 -5.99 -2.68 -5.08
C PHE A 107 -6.11 -1.86 -3.81
N ALA A 108 -6.40 -2.52 -2.68
CA ALA A 108 -6.15 -2.01 -1.33
C ALA A 108 -5.03 -2.84 -0.73
N TYR A 109 -3.91 -2.20 -0.42
CA TYR A 109 -2.78 -2.83 0.28
C TYR A 109 -2.51 -2.07 1.58
N GLY A 110 -2.49 -2.79 2.69
CA GLY A 110 -2.27 -2.18 3.99
C GLY A 110 -1.65 -3.15 4.98
N MET A 111 -1.25 -2.58 6.10
CA MET A 111 -0.66 -3.32 7.20
C MET A 111 -0.83 -2.57 8.52
N GLU A 112 -0.88 -3.36 9.59
CA GLU A 112 -0.66 -2.90 10.96
C GLU A 112 0.70 -3.37 11.43
N PHE A 113 1.44 -2.49 12.09
CA PHE A 113 2.80 -2.77 12.54
C PHE A 113 3.15 -1.99 13.79
N THR A 114 4.12 -2.52 14.53
CA THR A 114 4.77 -1.84 15.65
C THR A 114 6.24 -1.63 15.33
N VAL A 115 6.97 -0.99 16.24
CA VAL A 115 8.43 -0.95 16.18
C VAL A 115 9.04 -2.37 16.13
N GLY A 116 8.33 -3.39 16.63
CA GLY A 116 8.77 -4.78 16.61
C GLY A 116 8.51 -5.55 15.30
N GLY A 117 7.82 -4.96 14.32
CA GLY A 117 7.52 -5.64 13.05
C GLY A 117 6.04 -5.56 12.66
N ILE A 118 5.70 -6.31 11.61
CA ILE A 118 4.34 -6.39 11.06
C ILE A 118 3.47 -7.28 11.96
N LYS A 119 2.24 -6.83 12.21
CA LYS A 119 1.20 -7.54 12.97
C LYS A 119 0.11 -8.08 12.06
N GLU A 120 -0.36 -7.24 11.14
CA GLU A 120 -1.31 -7.64 10.11
C GLU A 120 -0.87 -7.08 8.75
N GLU A 121 -1.14 -7.83 7.68
CA GLU A 121 -0.86 -7.39 6.30
C GLU A 121 -1.94 -7.95 5.38
N TRP A 122 -2.40 -7.13 4.45
CA TRP A 122 -3.46 -7.54 3.52
C TRP A 122 -3.30 -6.96 2.13
N LEU A 123 -3.84 -7.69 1.17
CA LEU A 123 -4.04 -7.22 -0.20
C LEU A 123 -5.41 -7.66 -0.68
N PHE A 124 -6.20 -6.69 -1.16
CA PHE A 124 -7.48 -6.91 -1.82
C PHE A 124 -7.43 -6.35 -3.25
N GLU A 125 -8.06 -7.05 -4.20
CA GLU A 125 -8.47 -6.49 -5.48
C GLU A 125 -9.86 -5.87 -5.29
N ILE A 126 -9.92 -4.54 -5.35
CA ILE A 126 -11.13 -3.77 -5.07
C ILE A 126 -11.75 -3.23 -6.36
N ASN A 127 -13.04 -2.97 -6.33
CA ASN A 127 -13.74 -2.21 -7.37
C ASN A 127 -14.86 -1.37 -6.73
N SER A 128 -15.68 -0.68 -7.52
CA SER A 128 -16.76 0.16 -6.98
C SER A 128 -17.90 -0.59 -6.26
N ARG A 129 -17.88 -1.93 -6.21
CA ARG A 129 -18.98 -2.78 -5.72
C ARG A 129 -18.54 -3.88 -4.75
N THR A 130 -17.37 -4.45 -4.95
CA THR A 130 -16.91 -5.65 -4.24
C THR A 130 -15.42 -5.61 -4.01
N ASP A 131 -15.01 -6.13 -2.87
CA ASP A 131 -13.61 -6.35 -2.54
C ASP A 131 -13.34 -7.86 -2.59
N LYS A 132 -12.31 -8.25 -3.36
CA LYS A 132 -11.87 -9.64 -3.47
C LYS A 132 -10.56 -9.79 -2.74
N GLU A 133 -10.55 -10.62 -1.73
CA GLU A 133 -9.34 -10.97 -1.02
C GLU A 133 -8.30 -11.59 -1.97
N VAL A 134 -7.05 -11.11 -1.90
CA VAL A 134 -5.90 -11.79 -2.52
C VAL A 134 -5.16 -12.56 -1.44
N PHE A 135 -4.80 -11.90 -0.35
CA PHE A 135 -4.33 -12.53 0.86
C PHE A 135 -4.59 -11.64 2.09
N THR A 136 -4.71 -12.27 3.26
CA THR A 136 -4.48 -11.61 4.54
C THR A 136 -3.49 -12.42 5.36
N ARG A 137 -2.79 -11.73 6.25
CA ARG A 137 -1.81 -12.29 7.18
C ARG A 137 -2.03 -11.69 8.55
N LYS A 138 -2.05 -12.53 9.57
CA LYS A 138 -1.98 -12.15 10.99
C LYS A 138 -0.80 -12.83 11.67
N VAL A 139 0.06 -12.05 12.31
CA VAL A 139 1.23 -12.54 13.03
C VAL A 139 0.83 -12.79 14.48
N THR A 140 0.89 -14.06 14.91
CA THR A 140 0.66 -14.47 16.30
C THR A 140 2.00 -14.75 16.99
N ALA A 141 1.95 -15.10 18.28
CA ALA A 141 3.17 -15.42 19.04
C ALA A 141 3.94 -16.62 18.45
N ASP A 142 3.21 -17.61 17.91
CA ASP A 142 3.77 -18.90 17.50
C ASP A 142 3.83 -19.09 15.98
N SER A 143 3.09 -18.30 15.19
CA SER A 143 3.00 -18.52 13.74
C SER A 143 2.47 -17.31 12.95
N ASN A 144 2.44 -17.46 11.62
CA ASN A 144 1.66 -16.58 10.75
C ASN A 144 0.38 -17.30 10.33
N GLU A 145 -0.77 -16.70 10.61
CA GLU A 145 -2.07 -17.12 10.08
C GLU A 145 -2.29 -16.44 8.73
N PHE A 146 -2.61 -17.21 7.70
CA PHE A 146 -2.84 -16.70 6.36
C PHE A 146 -4.18 -17.16 5.79
N THR A 147 -4.85 -16.24 5.12
CA THR A 147 -5.95 -16.55 4.21
C THR A 147 -5.55 -16.11 2.80
N PHE A 148 -6.02 -16.87 1.81
CA PHE A 148 -5.78 -16.59 0.41
C PHE A 148 -7.10 -16.59 -0.33
N GLY A 149 -7.22 -15.67 -1.28
CA GLY A 149 -8.29 -15.69 -2.26
C GLY A 149 -8.14 -16.84 -3.26
N LYS A 150 -8.71 -16.65 -4.45
CA LYS A 150 -8.58 -17.63 -5.53
C LYS A 150 -7.12 -17.76 -5.98
N VAL A 151 -6.53 -18.93 -5.77
CA VAL A 151 -5.20 -19.31 -6.24
C VAL A 151 -5.32 -20.03 -7.58
N ASP A 152 -4.61 -19.56 -8.60
CA ASP A 152 -4.53 -20.21 -9.90
C ASP A 152 -3.39 -21.24 -9.90
N GLY A 153 -3.63 -22.47 -10.39
CA GLY A 153 -2.59 -23.49 -10.55
C GLY A 153 -2.97 -24.86 -9.98
N ASN A 154 -1.96 -25.72 -9.88
CA ASN A 154 -2.07 -27.08 -9.34
C ASN A 154 -1.72 -27.13 -7.84
N GLU A 155 -1.77 -28.33 -7.27
CA GLU A 155 -1.43 -28.56 -5.86
C GLU A 155 0.00 -28.11 -5.49
N GLU A 156 0.98 -28.31 -6.38
CA GLU A 156 2.36 -27.84 -6.18
C GLU A 156 2.43 -26.31 -6.02
N THR A 157 1.61 -25.58 -6.79
CA THR A 157 1.51 -24.12 -6.69
C THR A 157 0.97 -23.70 -5.34
N SER A 158 -0.07 -24.39 -4.84
CA SER A 158 -0.63 -24.15 -3.51
C SER A 158 0.36 -24.51 -2.39
N MET A 159 1.13 -25.59 -2.53
CA MET A 159 2.17 -25.98 -1.57
C MET A 159 3.29 -24.94 -1.50
N LEU A 160 3.79 -24.46 -2.65
CA LEU A 160 4.79 -23.39 -2.70
C LEU A 160 4.28 -22.10 -2.05
N LEU A 161 3.03 -21.70 -2.35
CA LEU A 161 2.42 -20.52 -1.75
C LEU A 161 2.39 -20.62 -0.22
N LYS A 162 1.89 -21.74 0.32
CA LYS A 162 1.85 -22.00 1.77
C LYS A 162 3.25 -22.02 2.39
N PHE A 163 4.23 -22.61 1.71
CA PHE A 163 5.61 -22.63 2.17
C PHE A 163 6.19 -21.20 2.30
N ILE A 164 6.00 -20.36 1.28
CA ILE A 164 6.44 -18.95 1.33
C ILE A 164 5.73 -18.23 2.48
N ALA A 165 4.42 -18.43 2.62
CA ALA A 165 3.61 -17.81 3.68
C ALA A 165 4.14 -18.15 5.08
N HIS A 166 4.27 -19.44 5.40
CA HIS A 166 4.75 -19.88 6.71
C HIS A 166 6.20 -19.47 7.00
N SER A 167 7.04 -19.33 5.97
CA SER A 167 8.44 -18.93 6.11
C SER A 167 8.69 -17.43 5.92
N THR A 168 7.64 -16.61 5.87
CA THR A 168 7.73 -15.15 5.82
C THR A 168 8.03 -14.59 7.22
N PRO A 169 9.16 -13.91 7.44
CA PRO A 169 9.49 -13.31 8.72
C PRO A 169 8.49 -12.24 9.18
N SER A 170 8.38 -11.98 10.49
CA SER A 170 7.50 -10.94 11.05
C SER A 170 7.93 -9.52 10.69
N ASP A 171 9.19 -9.30 10.36
CA ASP A 171 9.76 -8.01 9.93
C ASP A 171 9.81 -7.88 8.39
N SER A 172 9.17 -8.78 7.65
CA SER A 172 9.18 -8.80 6.19
C SER A 172 7.75 -8.87 5.66
N SER A 173 7.41 -8.00 4.70
CA SER A 173 6.10 -8.06 4.04
C SER A 173 5.99 -9.33 3.20
N PHE A 174 4.86 -10.02 3.27
CA PHE A 174 4.54 -11.13 2.38
C PHE A 174 4.50 -10.67 0.91
N LEU A 175 4.05 -9.43 0.64
CA LEU A 175 4.04 -8.87 -0.71
C LEU A 175 5.42 -8.94 -1.39
N SER A 176 6.49 -8.56 -0.68
CA SER A 176 7.86 -8.60 -1.19
C SER A 176 8.45 -10.00 -1.20
N GLU A 177 8.25 -10.79 -0.14
CA GLU A 177 8.77 -12.16 -0.04
C GLU A 177 8.18 -13.08 -1.11
N TYR A 178 6.88 -12.93 -1.43
CA TYR A 178 6.24 -13.64 -2.53
C TYR A 178 6.97 -13.41 -3.86
N VAL A 179 7.29 -12.17 -4.19
CA VAL A 179 7.99 -11.86 -5.45
C VAL A 179 9.45 -12.32 -5.39
N ARG A 180 10.14 -12.09 -4.26
CA ARG A 180 11.55 -12.47 -4.05
C ARG A 180 11.78 -13.97 -4.21
N ARG A 181 10.83 -14.79 -3.74
CA ARG A 181 10.90 -16.26 -3.77
C ARG A 181 10.22 -16.88 -5.00
N ASN A 182 9.92 -16.07 -6.02
CA ASN A 182 9.26 -16.52 -7.25
C ASN A 182 7.93 -17.24 -7.00
N GLY A 183 7.13 -16.71 -6.07
CA GLY A 183 5.78 -17.19 -5.79
C GLY A 183 4.93 -17.28 -7.06
N LYS A 184 4.01 -18.26 -7.06
CA LYS A 184 3.11 -18.59 -8.17
C LYS A 184 1.65 -18.61 -7.72
N GLY A 185 0.74 -18.51 -8.69
CA GLY A 185 -0.70 -18.65 -8.48
C GLY A 185 -1.47 -17.41 -7.99
N LEU A 186 -0.79 -16.29 -7.72
CA LEU A 186 -1.38 -15.02 -7.32
C LEU A 186 -0.70 -13.86 -8.05
N GLU A 187 -0.92 -13.75 -9.36
CA GLU A 187 -0.28 -12.71 -10.19
C GLU A 187 -0.64 -11.29 -9.76
N THR A 188 -1.78 -11.10 -9.08
CA THR A 188 -2.18 -9.83 -8.47
C THR A 188 -1.16 -9.31 -7.46
N ILE A 189 -0.49 -10.18 -6.71
CA ILE A 189 0.60 -9.79 -5.79
C ILE A 189 1.75 -9.15 -6.57
N ARG A 190 2.14 -9.74 -7.70
CA ARG A 190 3.21 -9.19 -8.55
C ARG A 190 2.83 -7.84 -9.14
N MET A 191 1.57 -7.67 -9.55
CA MET A 191 1.05 -6.39 -10.06
C MET A 191 1.11 -5.30 -8.97
N ALA A 192 0.66 -5.61 -7.76
CA ALA A 192 0.69 -4.70 -6.62
C ALA A 192 2.12 -4.33 -6.22
N LYS A 193 3.01 -5.31 -6.06
CA LYS A 193 4.43 -5.10 -5.72
C LYS A 193 5.12 -4.23 -6.77
N ASN A 194 4.93 -4.50 -8.06
CA ASN A 194 5.56 -3.72 -9.12
C ASN A 194 5.06 -2.27 -9.14
N TRP A 195 3.83 -2.01 -8.69
CA TRP A 195 3.38 -0.63 -8.52
C TRP A 195 4.15 0.10 -7.43
N PHE A 196 4.47 -0.53 -6.29
CA PHE A 196 5.32 0.07 -5.26
C PHE A 196 6.77 0.29 -5.73
N ALA A 197 7.31 -0.60 -6.56
CA ALA A 197 8.67 -0.46 -7.07
C ALA A 197 8.78 0.61 -8.17
N ASP A 198 7.89 0.55 -9.15
CA ASP A 198 8.04 1.29 -10.41
C ASP A 198 7.00 2.39 -10.58
N GLY A 199 5.77 2.14 -10.12
CA GLY A 199 4.62 3.02 -10.36
C GLY A 199 4.45 4.16 -9.36
N LEU A 200 4.84 3.97 -8.10
CA LEU A 200 4.78 4.99 -7.05
C LEU A 200 6.11 5.75 -6.98
N LYS A 201 6.07 7.06 -7.22
CA LYS A 201 7.23 7.94 -7.12
C LYS A 201 6.98 8.97 -6.03
N ILE A 202 7.84 8.98 -5.01
CA ILE A 202 7.78 9.94 -3.91
C ILE A 202 9.02 10.84 -4.00
N ILE A 203 8.78 12.15 -4.07
CA ILE A 203 9.82 13.16 -4.21
C ILE A 203 9.82 14.01 -2.94
N PHE A 204 10.93 13.94 -2.19
CA PHE A 204 11.21 14.82 -1.07
C PHE A 204 12.15 15.96 -1.52
N PRO A 205 12.25 17.06 -0.75
CA PRO A 205 13.19 18.15 -1.07
C PRO A 205 14.65 17.70 -1.22
N SER A 206 15.04 16.60 -0.56
CA SER A 206 16.37 15.99 -0.64
C SER A 206 16.51 14.91 -1.72
N THR A 207 15.45 14.57 -2.45
CA THR A 207 15.48 13.53 -3.49
C THR A 207 16.37 14.00 -4.64
N ARG A 208 17.49 13.30 -4.85
CA ARG A 208 18.33 13.49 -6.05
C ARG A 208 17.64 12.85 -7.24
N LEU A 209 17.13 13.68 -8.14
CA LEU A 209 16.54 13.24 -9.39
C LEU A 209 17.65 12.97 -10.40
N GLN A 210 17.92 11.70 -10.68
CA GLN A 210 18.70 11.34 -11.87
C GLN A 210 17.73 11.30 -13.06
N GLY A 211 17.86 12.27 -13.99
CA GLY A 211 17.29 12.15 -15.33
C GLY A 211 15.80 12.45 -15.51
N ILE A 212 15.27 13.56 -14.98
CA ILE A 212 13.96 14.07 -15.44
C ILE A 212 13.96 14.26 -16.97
N SER A 213 15.08 14.71 -17.52
CA SER A 213 15.25 14.97 -18.96
C SER A 213 14.96 13.75 -19.84
N PHE A 214 15.15 12.52 -19.34
CA PHE A 214 15.02 11.29 -20.13
C PHE A 214 13.59 10.74 -20.19
N LEU A 215 12.73 11.12 -19.23
CA LEU A 215 11.35 10.65 -19.15
C LEU A 215 10.37 11.54 -19.94
N THR A 216 10.76 12.78 -20.24
CA THR A 216 9.99 13.72 -21.05
C THR A 216 10.08 13.47 -22.56
N GLU A 217 11.03 12.65 -23.03
CA GLU A 217 11.25 12.36 -24.46
C GLU A 217 10.52 11.10 -24.97
N LYS A 218 9.77 10.39 -24.12
CA LYS A 218 9.02 9.17 -24.49
C LYS A 218 7.49 9.31 -24.34
N GLN A 219 6.94 10.48 -24.65
CA GLN A 219 5.50 10.65 -24.90
C GLN A 219 5.23 10.99 -26.35
#